data_AF-A0A8H7ERG3-F1
#
_entry.id   AF-A0A8H7ERG3-F1
#
_cell.length_a   1.000
_cell.length_b   1.000
_cell.length_c   1.000
_cell.angle_alpha   90.00
_cell.angle_beta   90.00
_cell.angle_gamma   90.00
#
_symmetry.space_group_name_H-M   'P 1'
#
loop_
_entity.id
_entity.type
_entity.pdbx_description
1 polymer ?
#
loop_
_entity_poly.entity_id
_entity_poly.type
_entity_poly.pdbx_seq_one_letter_code
_entity_poly.pdbx_strand_id
1 'polypeptide(L)'
;MIKERTLDPLGFVAGISFLISGLISIAEPDERTASICGSLTALLVAVFCLLSLLPIRFGSFELRPLIFELANQVIPRQEYDEELQRRDEQRLSQRQTKQQKLDWLYNNMGRFRTDMRIMTAAWGLTLLASFLIKVALVLTNTDISKAQTYGYIVFGLATLVMSCFSWFYTTVVKGHVLEQVSFWREKREQEEREMDARSEAIHNANWGVQAASNAFGQVIG
;
A
#
# COMPACT_ATOMS: atom_id res chain seq x y z
N MET A 1 -18.51 15.42 -14.58
CA MET A 1 -18.00 14.61 -13.45
C MET A 1 -17.97 13.15 -13.87
N ILE A 2 -16.82 12.67 -14.36
CA ILE A 2 -16.61 11.23 -14.55
C ILE A 2 -16.33 10.69 -13.15
N LYS A 3 -17.31 10.02 -12.57
CA LYS A 3 -17.20 9.29 -11.31
C LYS A 3 -16.00 8.35 -11.45
N GLU A 4 -14.91 8.59 -10.70
CA GLU A 4 -13.79 7.66 -10.60
C GLU A 4 -14.32 6.35 -10.02
N ARG A 5 -14.80 5.46 -10.88
CA ARG A 5 -15.15 4.10 -10.52
C ARG A 5 -13.82 3.40 -10.29
N THR A 6 -13.37 3.41 -9.03
CA THR A 6 -12.31 2.53 -8.57
C THR A 6 -12.81 1.09 -8.73
N LEU A 7 -12.26 0.39 -9.72
CA LEU A 7 -12.55 -1.03 -9.96
C LEU A 7 -12.13 -1.81 -8.72
N ASP A 8 -12.99 -2.72 -8.26
CA ASP A 8 -12.64 -3.66 -7.18
C ASP A 8 -11.93 -4.86 -7.82
N PRO A 9 -10.59 -4.94 -7.77
CA PRO A 9 -9.84 -6.00 -8.41
C PRO A 9 -10.10 -7.34 -7.72
N LEU A 10 -10.35 -7.32 -6.40
CA LEU A 10 -10.60 -8.52 -5.62
C LEU A 10 -11.95 -9.13 -5.98
N GLY A 11 -12.99 -8.28 -6.05
CA GLY A 11 -14.31 -8.68 -6.53
C GLY A 11 -14.29 -9.16 -7.99
N PHE A 12 -13.48 -8.54 -8.85
CA PHE A 12 -13.30 -8.97 -10.23
C PHE A 12 -12.62 -10.34 -10.34
N VAL A 13 -11.52 -10.55 -9.62
CA VAL A 13 -10.82 -11.86 -9.59
C VAL A 13 -11.72 -12.93 -8.99
N ALA A 14 -12.44 -12.63 -7.90
CA ALA A 14 -13.41 -13.54 -7.31
C ALA A 14 -14.51 -13.91 -8.32
N GLY A 15 -15.07 -12.94 -9.04
CA GLY A 15 -16.07 -13.16 -10.09
C GLY A 15 -15.57 -14.06 -11.22
N ILE A 16 -14.38 -13.77 -11.77
CA ILE A 16 -13.76 -14.61 -12.81
C ILE A 16 -13.52 -16.02 -12.28
N SER A 17 -13.00 -16.14 -11.06
CA SER A 17 -12.70 -17.44 -10.48
C SER A 17 -13.95 -18.30 -10.26
N PHE A 18 -15.07 -17.68 -9.91
CA PHE A 18 -16.36 -18.36 -9.78
C PHE A 18 -16.91 -18.78 -11.14
N LEU A 19 -16.81 -17.93 -12.16
CA LEU A 19 -17.18 -18.26 -13.53
C LEU A 19 -16.39 -19.45 -14.07
N ILE A 20 -15.07 -19.44 -13.94
CA ILE A 20 -14.21 -20.54 -14.42
C ILE A 20 -14.52 -21.82 -13.63
N SER A 21 -14.69 -21.73 -12.31
CA SER A 21 -15.04 -22.90 -11.48
C SER A 21 -16.39 -23.48 -11.88
N GLY A 22 -17.39 -22.64 -12.18
CA GLY A 22 -18.70 -23.08 -12.65
C GLY A 22 -18.63 -23.75 -14.03
N LEU A 23 -17.86 -23.18 -14.96
CA LEU A 23 -17.64 -23.76 -16.29
C LEU A 23 -16.98 -25.14 -16.22
N ILE A 24 -15.93 -25.28 -15.40
CA ILE A 24 -15.22 -26.55 -15.23
C ILE A 24 -16.13 -27.59 -14.55
N SER A 25 -16.92 -27.18 -13.55
CA SER A 25 -17.87 -28.07 -12.87
C SER A 25 -18.96 -28.62 -13.79
N ILE A 26 -19.31 -27.90 -14.86
CA ILE A 26 -20.27 -28.38 -15.87
C ILE A 26 -19.58 -29.30 -16.88
N ALA A 27 -18.31 -29.02 -17.23
CA ALA A 27 -17.57 -29.77 -18.24
C ALA A 27 -17.09 -31.14 -17.77
N GLU A 28 -16.62 -31.26 -16.52
CA GLU A 28 -16.10 -32.50 -15.93
C GLU A 28 -16.70 -32.75 -14.55
N PRO A 29 -17.69 -33.65 -14.41
CA PRO A 29 -18.30 -33.99 -13.13
C PRO A 29 -17.46 -35.01 -12.33
N ASP A 30 -16.13 -34.83 -12.31
CA ASP A 30 -15.23 -35.62 -11.45
C ASP A 30 -15.03 -34.92 -10.09
N GLU A 31 -15.14 -35.68 -9.01
CA GLU A 31 -15.00 -35.17 -7.63
C GLU A 31 -13.59 -34.61 -7.37
N ARG A 32 -12.57 -35.13 -8.07
CA ARG A 32 -11.19 -34.63 -7.99
C ARG A 32 -11.07 -33.25 -8.61
N THR A 33 -11.66 -33.07 -9.79
CA THR A 33 -11.69 -31.78 -10.51
C THR A 33 -12.46 -30.73 -9.71
N ALA A 34 -13.61 -31.10 -9.12
CA ALA A 34 -14.38 -30.22 -8.26
C ALA A 34 -13.59 -29.73 -7.04
N SER A 35 -12.80 -30.61 -6.41
CA SER A 35 -11.94 -30.24 -5.26
C SER A 35 -10.82 -29.25 -5.66
N ILE A 36 -10.24 -29.41 -6.85
CA ILE A 36 -9.21 -28.50 -7.40
C ILE A 36 -9.83 -27.13 -7.75
N CYS A 37 -11.02 -27.12 -8.36
CA CYS A 37 -11.77 -25.90 -8.65
C CYS A 37 -12.04 -25.05 -7.42
N GLY A 38 -12.35 -25.67 -6.27
CA GLY A 38 -12.53 -24.94 -5.01
C GLY A 38 -11.29 -24.17 -4.54
N SER A 39 -10.11 -24.44 -5.11
CA SER A 39 -8.86 -23.71 -4.84
C SER A 39 -8.37 -22.86 -6.02
N LEU A 40 -9.12 -22.81 -7.13
CA LEU A 40 -8.80 -22.00 -8.30
C LEU A 40 -8.82 -20.50 -7.98
N THR A 41 -9.72 -20.08 -7.08
CA THR A 41 -9.83 -18.70 -6.60
C THR A 41 -8.51 -18.25 -5.95
N ALA A 42 -7.95 -19.07 -5.05
CA ALA A 42 -6.68 -18.81 -4.39
C ALA A 42 -5.51 -18.79 -5.38
N LEU A 43 -5.50 -19.68 -6.39
CA LEU A 43 -4.49 -19.67 -7.45
C LEU A 43 -4.56 -18.38 -8.27
N LEU A 44 -5.75 -17.96 -8.68
CA LEU A 44 -5.92 -16.72 -9.45
C LEU A 44 -5.45 -15.53 -8.62
N VAL A 45 -5.87 -15.41 -7.37
CA VAL A 45 -5.39 -14.35 -6.47
C VAL A 45 -3.87 -14.39 -6.33
N ALA A 46 -3.27 -15.58 -6.18
CA ALA A 46 -1.81 -15.74 -6.13
C ALA A 46 -1.13 -15.21 -7.41
N VAL A 47 -1.63 -15.59 -8.57
CA VAL A 47 -1.12 -15.16 -9.88
C VAL A 47 -1.28 -13.66 -10.05
N PHE A 48 -2.44 -13.09 -9.72
CA PHE A 48 -2.65 -11.64 -9.79
C PHE A 48 -1.74 -10.88 -8.81
N CYS A 49 -1.52 -11.39 -7.60
CA CYS A 49 -0.54 -10.83 -6.67
C CYS A 49 0.87 -10.85 -7.26
N LEU A 50 1.30 -11.97 -7.86
CA LEU A 50 2.62 -12.08 -8.48
C LEU A 50 2.75 -11.22 -9.75
N LEU A 51 1.71 -11.13 -10.57
CA LEU A 51 1.67 -10.24 -11.73
C LEU A 51 1.71 -8.77 -11.31
N SER A 52 1.07 -8.40 -10.18
CA SER A 52 1.13 -7.04 -9.63
C SER A 52 2.51 -6.62 -9.13
N LEU A 53 3.44 -7.57 -8.95
CA LEU A 53 4.84 -7.27 -8.62
C LEU A 53 5.64 -6.82 -9.82
N LEU A 54 5.26 -7.25 -11.03
CA LEU A 54 5.92 -6.81 -12.25
C LEU A 54 5.62 -5.32 -12.40
N PRO A 55 6.64 -4.45 -12.40
CA PRO A 55 6.44 -3.02 -12.56
C PRO A 55 6.10 -2.71 -14.02
N ILE A 56 4.88 -3.03 -14.44
CA ILE A 56 4.36 -2.70 -15.76
C ILE A 56 3.90 -1.25 -15.69
N ARG A 57 4.69 -0.35 -16.28
CA ARG A 57 4.31 1.05 -16.49
C ARG A 57 3.78 1.19 -17.92
N PHE A 58 2.47 1.29 -18.07
CA PHE A 58 1.85 1.67 -19.35
C PHE A 58 1.49 3.16 -19.30
N GLY A 59 2.38 4.01 -19.82
CA GLY A 59 2.15 5.46 -19.89
C GLY A 59 2.01 6.10 -18.50
N SER A 60 0.82 6.65 -18.20
CA SER A 60 0.49 7.24 -16.89
C SER A 60 0.01 6.22 -15.85
N PHE A 61 -0.23 4.97 -16.26
CA PHE A 61 -0.70 3.91 -15.37
C PHE A 61 0.49 3.18 -14.74
N GLU A 62 0.67 3.39 -13.44
CA GLU A 62 1.64 2.63 -12.64
C GLU A 62 0.90 1.49 -11.93
N LEU A 63 1.19 0.25 -12.33
CA LEU A 63 0.66 -0.93 -11.64
C LEU A 63 1.14 -0.91 -10.19
N ARG A 64 0.21 -0.72 -9.25
CA ARG A 64 0.51 -0.73 -7.81
C ARG A 64 0.39 -2.15 -7.27
N PRO A 65 1.17 -2.50 -6.22
CA PRO A 65 1.08 -3.82 -5.60
C PRO A 65 -0.35 -4.09 -5.15
N LEU A 66 -0.87 -5.28 -5.39
CA LEU A 66 -2.27 -5.61 -5.08
C LEU A 66 -2.61 -5.43 -3.60
N ILE A 67 -1.62 -5.62 -2.70
CA ILE A 67 -1.79 -5.35 -1.26
C ILE A 67 -2.00 -3.87 -0.96
N PHE A 68 -1.44 -2.95 -1.76
CA PHE A 68 -1.69 -1.52 -1.61
C PHE A 68 -3.16 -1.20 -1.96
N GLU A 69 -3.70 -1.84 -3.00
CA GLU A 69 -5.11 -1.69 -3.37
C GLU A 69 -6.05 -2.32 -2.33
N LEU A 70 -5.71 -3.52 -1.83
CA LEU A 70 -6.41 -4.16 -0.70
C LEU A 70 -6.41 -3.29 0.56
N ALA A 71 -5.26 -2.69 0.91
CA ALA A 71 -5.18 -1.78 2.05
C ALA A 71 -6.07 -0.56 1.86
N ASN A 72 -6.14 -0.01 0.64
CA ASN A 72 -7.04 1.09 0.29
C ASN A 72 -8.52 0.73 0.33
N GLN A 73 -8.88 -0.55 0.17
CA GLN A 73 -10.25 -1.05 0.29
C GLN A 73 -10.66 -1.35 1.74
N VAL A 74 -9.74 -1.86 2.57
CA VAL A 74 -10.00 -2.22 3.98
C VAL A 74 -10.07 -0.97 4.87
N ILE A 75 -9.38 0.11 4.51
CA ILE A 75 -9.48 1.37 5.26
C ILE A 75 -10.89 1.94 5.07
N PRO A 76 -11.67 2.12 6.16
CA PRO A 76 -13.04 2.58 6.06
C PRO A 76 -13.07 3.91 5.32
N ARG A 77 -13.79 3.93 4.20
CA ARG A 77 -14.11 5.15 3.47
C ARG A 77 -14.91 6.02 4.44
N GLN A 78 -14.36 7.18 4.81
CA GLN A 78 -15.21 8.19 5.44
C GLN A 78 -16.29 8.52 4.40
N GLU A 79 -17.55 8.33 4.77
CA GLU A 79 -18.67 8.68 3.91
C GLU A 79 -18.49 10.14 3.46
N TYR A 80 -18.57 10.33 2.15
CA TYR A 80 -18.33 11.58 1.49
C TYR A 80 -19.56 12.46 1.66
N ASP A 81 -19.70 13.04 2.85
CA ASP A 81 -20.77 13.97 3.16
C ASP A 81 -20.34 15.39 2.74
N GLU A 82 -20.67 15.73 1.48
CA GLU A 82 -20.26 16.98 0.81
C GLU A 82 -20.65 18.24 1.61
N GLU A 83 -21.72 18.18 2.42
CA GLU A 83 -22.19 19.30 3.23
C GLU A 83 -21.38 19.51 4.52
N LEU A 84 -20.94 18.42 5.16
CA LEU A 84 -20.06 18.48 6.33
C LEU A 84 -18.66 18.94 5.94
N GLN A 85 -18.15 18.52 4.77
CA GLN A 85 -16.83 18.89 4.30
C GLN A 85 -16.74 20.37 3.90
N ARG A 86 -17.79 20.98 3.33
CA ARG A 86 -17.79 22.44 3.06
C ARG A 86 -17.74 23.29 4.32
N ARG A 87 -18.36 22.82 5.42
CA ARG A 87 -18.29 23.52 6.72
C ARG A 87 -16.98 23.26 7.47
N ASP A 88 -16.35 22.10 7.27
CA ASP A 88 -15.07 21.76 7.88
C ASP A 88 -13.83 22.19 7.07
N GLU A 89 -13.91 22.34 5.75
CA GLU A 89 -12.81 22.84 4.90
C GLU A 89 -12.41 24.27 5.27
N GLN A 90 -13.38 25.05 5.75
CA GLN A 90 -13.13 26.40 6.26
C GLN A 90 -12.45 26.42 7.65
N ARG A 91 -12.47 25.29 8.39
CA ARG A 91 -11.87 25.15 9.73
C ARG A 91 -10.62 24.27 9.77
N LEU A 92 -10.41 23.38 8.81
CA LEU A 92 -9.36 22.35 8.82
C LEU A 92 -8.68 22.25 7.45
N SER A 93 -7.93 23.29 7.07
CA SER A 93 -7.11 23.33 5.84
C SER A 93 -5.97 22.29 5.78
N GLN A 94 -5.92 21.30 6.68
CA GLN A 94 -4.76 20.43 6.86
C GLN A 94 -5.04 18.97 7.24
N ARG A 95 -6.27 18.45 7.08
CA ARG A 95 -6.53 17.01 7.27
C ARG A 95 -6.59 16.27 5.94
N GLN A 96 -5.43 15.84 5.44
CA GLN A 96 -5.35 14.81 4.40
C GLN A 96 -6.12 13.56 4.84
N THR A 97 -7.00 13.04 3.97
CA THR A 97 -7.70 11.77 4.20
C THR A 97 -6.70 10.62 4.27
N LYS A 98 -7.07 9.51 4.96
CA LYS A 98 -6.15 8.36 5.15
C LYS A 98 -5.64 7.78 3.82
N GLN A 99 -6.44 7.83 2.75
CA GLN A 99 -6.05 7.42 1.40
C GLN A 99 -5.01 8.38 0.79
N GLN A 100 -5.24 9.69 0.88
CA GLN A 100 -4.28 10.71 0.40
C GLN A 100 -2.92 10.59 1.11
N LYS A 101 -2.91 10.24 2.40
CA LYS A 101 -1.67 9.98 3.14
C LYS A 101 -0.93 8.74 2.64
N LEU A 102 -1.64 7.66 2.30
CA LEU A 102 -1.06 6.44 1.74
C LEU A 102 -0.51 6.65 0.33
N ASP A 103 -1.23 7.39 -0.51
CA ASP A 103 -0.78 7.76 -1.86
C ASP A 103 0.46 8.64 -1.80
N TRP A 104 0.51 9.61 -0.89
CA TRP A 104 1.69 10.43 -0.66
C TRP A 104 2.87 9.60 -0.15
N LEU A 105 2.64 8.68 0.79
CA LEU A 105 3.67 7.75 1.29
C LEU A 105 4.24 6.90 0.15
N TYR A 106 3.38 6.35 -0.69
CA TYR A 106 3.76 5.48 -1.79
C TYR A 106 4.57 6.25 -2.84
N ASN A 107 4.17 7.48 -3.20
CA ASN A 107 4.87 8.27 -4.20
C ASN A 107 6.19 8.87 -3.66
N ASN A 108 6.22 9.29 -2.40
CA ASN A 108 7.35 10.02 -1.84
C ASN A 108 8.39 9.12 -1.13
N MET A 109 8.03 7.88 -0.73
CA MET A 109 8.95 6.95 -0.04
C MET A 109 9.22 5.69 -0.86
N GLY A 110 10.44 5.58 -1.40
CA GLY A 110 10.90 4.37 -2.12
C GLY A 110 10.94 3.10 -1.26
N ARG A 111 11.24 3.23 0.04
CA ARG A 111 11.31 2.09 0.96
C ARG A 111 9.93 1.50 1.25
N PHE A 112 8.93 2.35 1.46
CA PHE A 112 7.53 1.94 1.62
C PHE A 112 7.00 1.18 0.39
N ARG A 113 7.36 1.60 -0.84
CA ARG A 113 7.02 0.85 -2.06
C ARG A 113 7.63 -0.55 -2.08
N THR A 114 8.89 -0.66 -1.66
CA THR A 114 9.61 -1.94 -1.62
C THR A 114 8.97 -2.87 -0.57
N ASP A 115 8.62 -2.33 0.59
CA ASP A 115 7.93 -3.05 1.66
C ASP A 115 6.56 -3.58 1.21
N MET A 116 5.77 -2.78 0.49
CA MET A 116 4.49 -3.22 -0.07
C MET A 116 4.67 -4.31 -1.14
N ARG A 117 5.74 -4.27 -1.93
CA ARG A 117 6.07 -5.31 -2.91
C ARG A 117 6.51 -6.60 -2.23
N ILE A 118 7.37 -6.54 -1.21
CA ILE A 118 7.81 -7.72 -0.45
C ILE A 118 6.59 -8.40 0.19
N MET A 119 5.69 -7.62 0.79
CA MET A 119 4.46 -8.15 1.38
C MET A 119 3.57 -8.81 0.31
N THR A 120 3.44 -8.20 -0.87
CA THR A 120 2.66 -8.76 -1.98
C THR A 120 3.27 -10.05 -2.53
N ALA A 121 4.59 -10.12 -2.60
CA ALA A 121 5.33 -11.32 -3.00
C ALA A 121 5.16 -12.46 -2.00
N ALA A 122 5.26 -12.16 -0.70
CA ALA A 122 5.05 -13.14 0.36
C ALA A 122 3.64 -13.75 0.26
N TRP A 123 2.60 -12.92 0.12
CA TRP A 123 1.23 -13.39 -0.05
C TRP A 123 1.03 -14.21 -1.32
N GLY A 124 1.55 -13.72 -2.46
CA GLY A 124 1.46 -14.45 -3.73
C GLY A 124 2.13 -15.83 -3.67
N LEU A 125 3.35 -15.91 -3.11
CA LEU A 125 4.09 -17.16 -2.98
C LEU A 125 3.42 -18.14 -2.02
N THR A 126 2.89 -17.67 -0.87
CA THR A 126 2.22 -18.54 0.08
C THR A 126 0.91 -19.10 -0.46
N LEU A 127 0.12 -18.29 -1.16
CA LEU A 127 -1.11 -18.76 -1.80
C LEU A 127 -0.79 -19.76 -2.92
N LEU A 128 0.25 -19.50 -3.72
CA LEU A 128 0.71 -20.43 -4.76
C LEU A 128 1.20 -21.75 -4.16
N ALA A 129 2.03 -21.71 -3.12
CA ALA A 129 2.54 -22.90 -2.44
C ALA A 129 1.40 -23.72 -1.82
N SER A 130 0.42 -23.05 -1.18
CA SER A 130 -0.74 -23.71 -0.59
C SER A 130 -1.59 -24.43 -1.66
N PHE A 131 -1.74 -23.82 -2.84
CA PHE A 131 -2.39 -24.44 -3.98
C PHE A 131 -1.63 -25.68 -4.47
N LEU A 132 -0.31 -25.57 -4.67
CA LEU A 132 0.52 -26.69 -5.12
C LEU A 132 0.48 -27.88 -4.14
N ILE A 133 0.55 -27.61 -2.83
CA ILE A 133 0.42 -28.64 -1.78
C ILE A 133 -0.95 -29.33 -1.87
N LYS A 134 -2.03 -28.56 -2.07
CA LYS A 134 -3.37 -29.12 -2.20
C LYS A 134 -3.50 -30.00 -3.44
N VAL A 135 -2.98 -29.57 -4.59
CA VAL A 135 -2.95 -30.38 -5.82
C VAL A 135 -2.18 -31.68 -5.60
N ALA A 136 -1.00 -31.62 -4.98
CA ALA A 136 -0.21 -32.81 -4.66
C ALA A 136 -0.96 -33.78 -3.73
N LEU A 137 -1.67 -33.27 -2.72
CA LEU A 137 -2.49 -34.08 -1.81
C LEU A 137 -3.67 -34.77 -2.52
N VAL A 138 -4.33 -34.08 -3.44
CA VAL A 138 -5.45 -34.64 -4.24
C VAL A 138 -4.95 -35.72 -5.21
N LEU A 139 -3.75 -35.56 -5.77
CA LEU A 139 -3.16 -36.57 -6.67
C LEU A 139 -2.66 -37.82 -5.92
N THR A 140 -2.25 -37.67 -4.65
CA THR A 140 -1.62 -38.75 -3.88
C THR A 140 -2.62 -39.55 -3.02
N ASN A 141 -3.70 -38.93 -2.54
CA ASN A 141 -4.70 -39.62 -1.71
C ASN A 141 -5.87 -40.14 -2.54
N THR A 142 -6.19 -41.43 -2.37
CA THR A 142 -7.37 -42.07 -2.98
C THR A 142 -8.68 -41.57 -2.36
N ASP A 143 -8.64 -41.10 -1.11
CA ASP A 143 -9.79 -40.56 -0.37
C ASP A 143 -9.93 -39.04 -0.60
N ILE A 144 -10.85 -38.65 -1.48
CA ILE A 144 -11.11 -37.26 -1.89
C ILE A 144 -11.52 -36.38 -0.69
N SER A 145 -12.39 -36.89 0.19
CA SER A 145 -12.86 -36.14 1.35
C SER A 145 -11.73 -35.79 2.32
N LYS A 146 -10.81 -36.73 2.58
CA LYS A 146 -9.65 -36.50 3.45
C LYS A 146 -8.68 -35.51 2.82
N ALA A 147 -8.40 -35.67 1.53
CA ALA A 147 -7.54 -34.74 0.77
C ALA A 147 -8.06 -33.30 0.84
N GLN A 148 -9.38 -33.13 0.74
CA GLN A 148 -10.04 -31.83 0.84
C GLN A 148 -9.91 -31.23 2.25
N THR A 149 -10.16 -32.01 3.31
CA THR A 149 -9.99 -31.54 4.70
C THR A 149 -8.56 -31.11 4.99
N TYR A 150 -7.56 -31.92 4.62
CA TYR A 150 -6.15 -31.55 4.79
C TYR A 150 -5.79 -30.30 3.99
N GLY A 151 -6.29 -30.16 2.77
CA GLY A 151 -6.10 -28.96 1.96
C GLY A 151 -6.62 -27.70 2.65
N TYR A 152 -7.81 -27.74 3.27
CA TYR A 152 -8.35 -26.60 4.01
C TYR A 152 -7.58 -26.30 5.29
N ILE A 153 -7.12 -27.32 6.03
CA ILE A 153 -6.31 -27.14 7.24
C ILE A 153 -4.98 -26.45 6.88
N VAL A 154 -4.29 -26.93 5.85
CA VAL A 154 -3.03 -26.35 5.36
C VAL A 154 -3.24 -24.90 4.93
N PHE A 155 -4.30 -24.64 4.14
CA PHE A 155 -4.62 -23.29 3.69
C PHE A 155 -4.95 -22.35 4.85
N GLY A 156 -5.75 -22.80 5.82
CA GLY A 156 -6.10 -22.03 7.01
C GLY A 156 -4.89 -21.71 7.88
N LEU A 157 -4.01 -22.68 8.11
CA LEU A 157 -2.77 -22.49 8.85
C LEU A 157 -1.83 -21.51 8.14
N ALA A 158 -1.65 -21.66 6.83
CA ALA A 158 -0.83 -20.76 6.02
C ALA A 158 -1.35 -19.31 6.08
N THR A 159 -2.68 -19.13 6.00
CA THR A 159 -3.34 -17.83 6.11
C THR A 159 -3.18 -17.21 7.49
N LEU A 160 -3.28 -18.00 8.55
CA LEU A 160 -3.05 -17.53 9.93
C LEU A 160 -1.61 -17.05 10.12
N VAL A 161 -0.62 -17.85 9.70
CA VAL A 161 0.79 -17.48 9.77
C VAL A 161 1.04 -16.19 8.98
N MET A 162 0.46 -16.07 7.79
CA MET A 162 0.61 -14.85 6.99
C MET A 162 -0.10 -13.63 7.58
N SER A 163 -1.24 -13.83 8.24
CA SER A 163 -1.93 -12.74 8.94
C SER A 163 -1.08 -12.21 10.10
N CYS A 164 -0.47 -13.11 10.88
CA CYS A 164 0.47 -12.73 11.94
C CYS A 164 1.71 -12.02 11.37
N PHE A 165 2.27 -12.54 10.27
CA PHE A 165 3.39 -11.91 9.57
C PHE A 165 3.04 -10.51 9.08
N SER A 166 1.89 -10.32 8.42
CA SER A 166 1.44 -9.00 7.95
C SER A 166 1.19 -8.03 9.09
N TRP A 167 0.65 -8.49 10.22
CA TRP A 167 0.49 -7.66 11.41
C TRP A 167 1.84 -7.18 11.97
N PHE A 168 2.77 -8.10 12.13
CA PHE A 168 4.13 -7.79 12.59
C PHE A 168 4.83 -6.85 11.62
N TYR A 169 4.79 -7.15 10.32
CA TYR A 169 5.41 -6.36 9.27
C TYR A 169 4.82 -4.95 9.19
N THR A 170 3.51 -4.80 9.35
CA THR A 170 2.86 -3.48 9.41
C THR A 170 3.35 -2.65 10.60
N THR A 171 3.61 -3.30 11.75
CA THR A 171 4.18 -2.64 12.93
C THR A 171 5.60 -2.14 12.65
N VAL A 172 6.42 -2.95 11.99
CA VAL A 172 7.79 -2.59 11.57
C VAL A 172 7.79 -1.45 10.56
N VAL A 173 6.93 -1.52 9.54
CA VAL A 173 6.80 -0.47 8.51
C VAL A 173 6.35 0.85 9.13
N LYS A 174 5.41 0.84 10.09
CA LYS A 174 5.02 2.04 10.84
C LYS A 174 6.21 2.64 11.59
N GLY A 175 7.07 1.81 12.18
CA GLY A 175 8.32 2.26 12.82
C GLY A 175 9.25 2.97 11.83
N HIS A 176 9.54 2.35 10.70
CA HIS A 176 10.41 2.95 9.66
C HIS A 176 9.84 4.24 9.07
N VAL A 177 8.52 4.31 8.88
CA VAL A 177 7.85 5.52 8.40
C VAL A 177 7.96 6.65 9.42
N LEU A 178 7.78 6.36 10.71
CA LEU A 178 7.91 7.37 11.77
C LEU A 178 9.34 7.91 11.86
N GLU A 179 10.34 7.03 11.77
CA GLU A 179 11.76 7.40 11.78
C GLU A 179 12.16 8.26 10.56
N GLN A 180 11.65 7.93 9.37
CA GLN A 180 11.88 8.78 8.20
C GLN A 180 11.17 10.13 8.32
N VAL A 181 9.94 10.16 8.84
CA VAL A 181 9.20 11.41 9.03
C VAL A 181 9.90 12.30 10.06
N SER A 182 10.46 11.75 11.13
CA SER A 182 11.25 12.53 12.09
C SER A 182 12.53 13.06 11.47
N PHE A 183 13.25 12.25 10.69
CA PHE A 183 14.45 12.69 9.98
C PHE A 183 14.17 13.87 9.03
N TRP A 184 13.10 13.80 8.22
CA TRP A 184 12.73 14.89 7.31
C TRP A 184 12.17 16.11 8.02
N ARG A 185 11.60 15.96 9.22
CA ARG A 185 11.17 17.08 10.06
C ARG A 185 12.37 17.82 10.63
N GLU A 186 13.31 17.09 11.24
CA GLU A 186 14.54 17.66 11.79
C GLU A 186 15.36 18.38 10.73
N LYS A 187 15.47 17.79 9.53
CA LYS A 187 16.16 18.42 8.41
C LYS A 187 15.51 19.73 7.97
N ARG A 188 14.16 19.79 7.91
CA ARG A 188 13.45 21.04 7.59
C ARG A 188 13.63 22.10 8.66
N GLU A 189 13.57 21.73 9.94
CA GLU A 189 13.81 22.66 11.05
C GLU A 189 15.26 23.18 11.05
N GLN A 190 16.23 22.37 10.65
CA GLN A 190 17.62 22.81 10.45
C GLN A 190 17.75 23.79 9.28
N GLU A 191 17.17 23.48 8.12
CA GLU A 191 17.20 24.35 6.93
C GLU A 191 16.52 25.71 7.20
N GLU A 192 15.41 25.74 7.94
CA GLU A 192 14.75 26.99 8.36
C GLU A 192 15.65 27.82 9.29
N ARG A 193 16.27 27.21 10.30
CA ARG A 193 17.19 27.91 11.20
C ARG A 193 18.41 28.47 10.47
N GLU A 194 18.96 27.75 9.50
CA GLU A 194 20.07 28.24 8.68
C GLU A 194 19.68 29.42 7.79
N MET A 195 18.47 29.38 7.21
CA MET A 195 17.94 30.50 6.43
C MET A 195 17.71 31.75 7.29
N ASP A 196 17.13 31.60 8.47
CA ASP A 196 16.91 32.71 9.40
C ASP A 196 18.22 33.31 9.88
N ALA A 197 19.19 32.48 10.29
CA ALA A 197 20.53 32.95 10.70
C ALA A 197 21.25 33.70 9.57
N ARG A 198 21.11 33.23 8.32
CA ARG A 198 21.68 33.91 7.14
C ARG A 198 20.98 35.24 6.87
N SER A 199 19.65 35.29 7.02
CA SER A 199 18.85 36.51 6.87
C SER A 199 19.23 37.56 7.91
N GLU A 200 19.34 37.17 9.19
CA GLU A 200 19.77 38.03 10.28
C GLU A 200 21.21 38.54 10.08
N ALA A 201 22.12 37.70 9.61
CA ALA A 201 23.49 38.10 9.31
C ALA A 201 23.55 39.17 8.20
N ILE A 202 22.75 39.02 7.14
CA ILE A 202 22.65 40.01 6.06
C ILE A 202 22.04 41.32 6.57
N HIS A 203 20.99 41.23 7.40
CA HIS A 203 20.34 42.39 7.99
C HIS A 203 21.30 43.17 8.91
N ASN A 204 22.05 42.47 9.78
CA ASN A 204 23.03 43.07 10.67
C ASN A 204 24.21 43.70 9.91
N ALA A 205 24.68 43.05 8.83
CA ALA A 205 25.71 43.62 7.97
C ALA A 205 25.23 44.92 7.30
N ASN A 206 24.01 44.93 6.77
CA ASN A 206 23.44 46.12 6.13
C ASN A 206 23.24 47.26 7.14
N TRP A 207 22.76 46.95 8.34
CA TRP A 207 22.66 47.91 9.44
C TRP A 207 24.03 48.49 9.82
N GLY A 208 25.07 47.66 9.94
CA GLY A 208 26.43 48.10 10.26
C GLY A 208 27.02 49.04 9.21
N VAL A 209 26.78 48.75 7.93
CA VAL A 209 27.20 49.63 6.81
C VAL A 209 26.46 50.98 6.87
N GLN A 210 25.15 50.98 7.12
CA GLN A 210 24.37 52.22 7.26
C GLN A 210 24.79 53.03 8.49
N ALA A 211 25.00 52.37 9.64
CA ALA A 211 25.45 53.02 10.86
C ALA A 211 26.84 53.66 10.69
N ALA A 212 27.77 52.97 10.05
CA ALA A 212 29.09 53.51 9.72
C ALA A 212 28.98 54.70 8.76
N SER A 213 28.19 54.58 7.68
CA SER A 213 27.97 55.68 6.73
C SER A 213 27.41 56.94 7.40
N ASN A 214 26.46 56.78 8.32
CA ASN A 214 25.86 57.91 9.05
C ASN A 214 26.85 58.54 10.04
N ALA A 215 27.67 57.73 10.73
CA ALA A 215 28.70 58.22 11.64
C ALA A 215 29.81 58.99 10.90
N PHE A 216 30.28 58.48 9.74
CA PHE A 216 31.26 59.18 8.92
C PHE A 216 30.72 60.47 8.31
N GLY A 217 29.45 60.49 7.90
CA GLY A 217 28.79 61.70 7.41
C GLY A 217 28.67 62.82 8.45
N GLN A 218 28.56 62.47 9.74
CA GLN A 218 28.52 63.43 10.85
C GLN A 218 29.89 63.98 11.27
N VAL A 219 30.97 63.28 10.97
CA VAL A 219 32.34 63.70 11.36
C VAL A 219 33.00 64.57 10.29
N ILE A 220 32.53 64.49 9.04
CA ILE A 220 33.11 65.19 7.88
C ILE A 220 32.32 66.46 7.49
N GLY A 221 31.12 66.66 8.05
CA GLY A 221 30.33 67.89 7.93
C GLY A 221 30.57 68.84 9.09
#